data_AF-A0A8S3RR24-F1
#
_entry.id   AF-A0A8S3RR24-F1
#
_cell.length_a   1.000
_cell.length_b   1.000
_cell.length_c   1.000
_cell.angle_alpha   90.00
_cell.angle_beta   90.00
_cell.angle_gamma   90.00
#
_symmetry.space_group_name_H-M   'P 1'
#
loop_
_entity.id
_entity.type
_entity.pdbx_description
1 polymer ?
#
loop_
_entity_poly.entity_id
_entity_poly.type
_entity_poly.pdbx_seq_one_letter_code
_entity_poly.pdbx_strand_id
1 'polypeptide(L)'
;MDEHRIFLIGSLTLIAFGNLLKKIYEDMQIKVNTPANLTQKIMVYSAHDSTVAALLKTMKIFNDRTPTYSSCVMIELHDNNTVRILYRNDTFTDDIVTLTLPGCSEFCDIDQFHTILNDSMPSDWRKACGLSDANEQNFKNNILGYSVMACIIFLLTLLVVTICCIYQRQRKQYRYMELPTDMAES
;
A
#
# COMPACT_ATOMS: atom_id res chain seq x y z
N MET A 1 34.48 11.10 1.49
CA MET A 1 33.29 10.26 1.21
C MET A 1 32.30 10.64 2.30
N ASP A 2 31.37 11.56 1.98
CA ASP A 2 30.74 12.43 2.98
C ASP A 2 29.57 11.78 3.73
N GLU A 3 29.55 11.91 5.06
CA GLU A 3 28.47 11.46 5.96
C GLU A 3 27.08 11.97 5.54
N HIS A 4 27.00 13.16 4.94
CA HIS A 4 25.74 13.72 4.44
C HIS A 4 25.12 12.93 3.28
N ARG A 5 25.93 12.25 2.45
CA ARG A 5 25.40 11.35 1.40
C ARG A 5 24.87 10.04 2.00
N ILE A 6 25.46 9.56 3.10
CA ILE A 6 25.03 8.34 3.79
C ILE A 6 23.64 8.55 4.40
N PHE A 7 23.39 9.72 5.00
CA PHE A 7 22.10 10.04 5.63
C PHE A 7 20.94 10.13 4.62
N LEU A 8 21.16 10.78 3.46
CA LEU A 8 20.15 10.88 2.40
C LEU A 8 19.86 9.54 1.70
N ILE A 9 20.88 8.69 1.54
CA ILE A 9 20.71 7.36 0.94
C ILE A 9 20.01 6.41 1.92
N GLY A 10 20.31 6.53 3.23
CA GLY A 10 19.68 5.72 4.29
C GLY A 10 18.16 5.87 4.34
N SER A 11 17.65 7.10 4.21
CA SER A 11 16.21 7.36 4.16
C SER A 11 15.54 6.77 2.91
N LEU A 12 16.22 6.78 1.75
CA LEU A 12 15.65 6.23 0.52
C LEU A 12 15.55 4.70 0.55
N THR A 13 16.59 4.02 1.06
CA THR A 13 16.60 2.55 1.19
C THR A 13 15.58 2.06 2.22
N LEU A 14 15.40 2.82 3.31
CA LEU A 14 14.37 2.58 4.32
C LEU A 14 12.97 2.62 3.71
N ILE A 15 12.66 3.68 2.95
CA ILE A 15 11.32 3.91 2.40
C ILE A 15 11.01 2.90 1.28
N ALA A 16 12.00 2.58 0.43
CA ALA A 16 11.78 1.71 -0.72
C ALA A 16 11.69 0.22 -0.35
N PHE A 17 12.59 -0.28 0.52
CA PHE A 17 12.72 -1.73 0.76
C PHE A 17 12.67 -2.14 2.24
N GLY A 18 12.62 -1.18 3.17
CA GLY A 18 12.33 -1.46 4.59
C GLY A 18 10.96 -2.09 4.79
N ASN A 19 9.97 -1.78 3.95
CA ASN A 19 8.65 -2.42 3.97
C ASN A 19 8.70 -3.91 3.64
N LEU A 20 9.51 -4.29 2.65
CA LEU A 20 9.69 -5.70 2.28
C LEU A 20 10.38 -6.45 3.43
N LEU A 21 11.44 -5.87 3.99
CA LEU A 21 12.14 -6.47 5.13
C LEU A 21 11.22 -6.64 6.34
N LYS A 22 10.41 -5.61 6.65
CA LYS A 22 9.40 -5.66 7.70
C LYS A 22 8.38 -6.77 7.46
N LYS A 23 7.87 -6.90 6.24
CA LYS A 23 6.94 -7.97 5.88
C LYS A 23 7.54 -9.36 6.10
N ILE A 24 8.78 -9.57 5.65
CA ILE A 24 9.50 -10.83 5.84
C ILE A 24 9.65 -11.13 7.34
N TYR A 25 10.06 -10.14 8.15
CA TYR A 25 10.17 -10.29 9.60
C TYR A 25 8.84 -10.60 10.28
N GLU A 26 7.77 -9.90 9.94
CA GLU A 26 6.42 -10.15 10.47
C GLU A 26 5.94 -11.55 10.14
N ASP A 27 6.17 -12.04 8.92
CA ASP A 27 5.81 -13.40 8.52
C ASP A 27 6.60 -14.46 9.30
N MET A 28 7.90 -14.23 9.55
CA MET A 28 8.70 -15.08 10.43
C MET A 28 8.15 -15.07 11.86
N GLN A 29 7.82 -13.91 12.41
CA GLN A 29 7.26 -13.81 13.76
C GLN A 29 5.89 -14.46 13.89
N ILE A 30 5.03 -14.35 12.88
CA ILE A 30 3.74 -15.07 12.85
C ILE A 30 4.01 -16.57 12.87
N LYS A 31 5.02 -17.05 12.13
CA LYS A 31 5.35 -18.48 12.08
C LYS A 31 5.86 -19.01 13.42
N VAL A 32 6.68 -18.23 14.14
CA VAL A 32 7.19 -18.57 15.48
C VAL A 32 6.07 -18.58 16.51
N ASN A 33 5.27 -17.51 16.58
CA ASN A 33 4.28 -17.33 17.64
C ASN A 33 2.99 -18.10 17.41
N THR A 34 2.52 -18.17 16.17
CA THR A 34 1.26 -18.80 15.80
C THR A 34 1.41 -19.63 14.53
N PRO A 35 2.06 -20.81 14.60
CA PRO A 35 2.41 -21.62 13.43
C PRO A 35 1.21 -22.06 12.58
N ALA A 36 -0.01 -22.07 13.15
CA ALA A 36 -1.26 -22.36 12.47
C ALA A 36 -1.74 -21.23 11.54
N ASN A 37 -1.33 -19.98 11.79
CA ASN A 37 -1.77 -18.81 11.01
C ASN A 37 -1.03 -18.67 9.67
N LEU A 38 0.14 -19.29 9.54
CA LEU A 38 0.94 -19.26 8.31
C LEU A 38 1.31 -20.69 7.91
N THR A 39 0.54 -21.26 6.98
CA THR A 39 0.76 -22.63 6.48
C THR A 39 1.84 -22.69 5.41
N GLN A 40 2.13 -21.56 4.77
CA GLN A 40 3.17 -21.39 3.77
C GLN A 40 4.54 -21.70 4.38
N LYS A 41 5.30 -22.58 3.73
CA LYS A 41 6.68 -22.89 4.09
C LYS A 41 7.71 -22.07 3.31
N ILE A 42 7.32 -21.56 2.14
CA ILE A 42 8.17 -20.80 1.23
C ILE A 42 7.35 -19.63 0.69
N MET A 43 7.96 -18.45 0.67
CA MET A 43 7.44 -17.24 0.06
C MET A 43 8.45 -16.76 -0.99
N VAL A 44 8.02 -16.67 -2.24
CA VAL A 44 8.89 -16.30 -3.36
C VAL A 44 8.50 -14.93 -3.90
N TYR A 45 9.46 -14.02 -3.96
CA TYR A 45 9.28 -12.67 -4.49
C TYR A 45 10.10 -12.52 -5.77
N SER A 46 9.42 -12.36 -6.91
CA SER A 46 10.09 -12.00 -8.17
C SER A 46 10.29 -10.49 -8.23
N ALA A 47 11.52 -10.05 -8.44
CA ALA A 47 11.89 -8.65 -8.37
C ALA A 47 13.08 -8.31 -9.29
N HIS A 48 13.51 -7.05 -9.26
CA HIS A 48 14.63 -6.55 -10.07
C HIS A 48 15.96 -6.61 -9.29
N ASP A 49 17.07 -6.50 -10.01
CA ASP A 49 18.42 -6.34 -9.44
C ASP A 49 18.50 -5.19 -8.42
N SER A 50 17.88 -4.06 -8.72
CA SER A 50 17.73 -2.91 -7.82
C SER A 50 17.04 -3.27 -6.51
N THR A 51 16.06 -4.18 -6.54
CA THR A 51 15.37 -4.70 -5.36
C THR A 51 16.31 -5.52 -4.50
N VAL A 52 17.07 -6.44 -5.10
CA VAL A 52 18.03 -7.28 -4.39
C VAL A 52 19.12 -6.41 -3.76
N ALA A 53 19.69 -5.48 -4.52
CA ALA A 53 20.72 -4.57 -4.05
C ALA A 53 20.23 -3.72 -2.88
N ALA A 54 19.02 -3.14 -3.00
CA ALA A 54 18.46 -2.31 -1.97
C ALA A 54 18.08 -3.11 -0.71
N LEU A 55 17.55 -4.32 -0.85
CA LEU A 55 17.26 -5.22 0.27
C LEU A 55 18.54 -5.56 1.06
N LEU A 56 19.62 -5.95 0.37
CA LEU A 56 20.92 -6.21 0.99
C LEU A 56 21.50 -4.96 1.65
N LYS A 57 21.27 -3.79 1.07
CA LYS A 57 21.73 -2.50 1.61
C LYS A 57 20.97 -2.10 2.86
N THR A 58 19.65 -2.31 2.88
CA THR A 58 18.79 -2.12 4.06
C THR A 58 19.21 -3.05 5.20
N MET A 59 19.67 -4.27 4.87
CA MET A 59 20.26 -5.21 5.83
C MET A 59 21.74 -4.94 6.18
N LYS A 60 22.35 -3.87 5.64
CA LYS A 60 23.76 -3.48 5.89
C LYS A 60 24.78 -4.58 5.50
N ILE A 61 24.44 -5.44 4.54
CA ILE A 61 25.25 -6.58 4.06
C ILE A 61 25.46 -6.54 2.54
N PHE A 62 25.24 -5.39 1.92
CA PHE A 62 25.49 -5.20 0.49
C PHE A 62 26.99 -5.12 0.21
N ASN A 63 27.43 -5.79 -0.86
CA ASN A 63 28.85 -5.92 -1.23
C ASN A 63 29.29 -4.90 -2.30
N ASP A 64 28.49 -3.86 -2.55
CA ASP A 64 28.72 -2.84 -3.58
C ASP A 64 28.86 -3.37 -5.02
N ARG A 65 28.36 -4.58 -5.28
CA ARG A 65 28.30 -5.17 -6.62
C ARG A 65 26.86 -5.27 -7.10
N THR A 66 26.64 -4.95 -8.37
CA THR A 66 25.33 -5.13 -8.99
C THR A 66 24.95 -6.61 -8.95
N PRO A 67 23.76 -6.96 -8.45
CA PRO A 67 23.28 -8.34 -8.47
C PRO A 67 23.26 -8.88 -9.90
N THR A 68 23.81 -10.07 -10.10
CA THR A 68 23.80 -10.74 -11.40
C THR A 68 22.38 -11.18 -11.77
N TYR A 69 22.16 -11.46 -13.05
CA TYR A 69 20.89 -12.04 -13.50
C TYR A 69 20.57 -13.31 -12.73
N SER A 70 19.29 -13.52 -12.39
CA SER A 70 18.86 -14.68 -11.60
C SER A 70 19.55 -14.84 -10.24
N SER A 71 20.13 -13.77 -9.69
CA SER A 71 20.58 -13.75 -8.30
C SER A 71 19.39 -13.90 -7.34
N CYS A 72 19.63 -14.53 -6.21
CA CYS A 72 18.58 -14.89 -5.25
C CYS A 72 19.08 -14.69 -3.83
N VAL A 73 18.30 -13.99 -3.02
CA VAL A 73 18.50 -13.88 -1.57
C VAL A 73 17.50 -14.81 -0.90
N MET A 74 18.00 -15.75 -0.10
CA MET A 74 17.21 -16.69 0.66
C MET A 74 17.36 -16.34 2.14
N ILE A 75 16.24 -16.19 2.84
CA ILE A 75 16.18 -15.91 4.28
C ILE A 75 15.44 -17.08 4.89
N GLU A 76 16.16 -17.88 5.67
CA GLU A 76 15.68 -19.14 6.25
C GLU A 76 15.38 -18.93 7.74
N LEU A 77 14.19 -19.33 8.18
CA LEU A 77 13.82 -19.42 9.59
C LEU A 77 13.93 -20.88 10.04
N HIS A 78 14.75 -21.13 11.06
CA HIS A 78 14.99 -22.45 11.64
C HIS A 78 14.13 -22.71 12.89
N ASP A 79 13.94 -23.98 13.24
CA ASP A 79 13.12 -24.42 14.38
C ASP A 79 13.60 -23.90 15.75
N ASN A 80 14.88 -23.53 15.86
CA ASN A 80 15.47 -22.91 17.05
C ASN A 80 15.33 -21.38 17.06
N ASN A 81 14.39 -20.82 16.28
CA ASN A 81 14.14 -19.38 16.12
C ASN A 81 15.36 -18.59 15.62
N THR A 82 16.26 -19.24 14.88
CA THR A 82 17.39 -18.55 14.24
C THR A 82 17.11 -18.30 12.77
N VAL A 83 17.65 -17.18 12.27
CA VAL A 83 17.54 -16.70 10.90
C VAL A 83 18.88 -16.84 10.23
N ARG A 84 18.91 -17.46 9.06
CA ARG A 84 20.10 -17.58 8.20
C ARG A 84 19.85 -16.88 6.87
N ILE A 85 20.85 -16.14 6.39
CA ILE A 85 20.76 -15.41 5.12
C ILE A 85 21.76 -16.01 4.14
N LEU A 86 21.26 -16.39 2.97
CA LEU A 86 22.04 -16.96 1.88
C LEU A 86 21.86 -16.11 0.63
N TYR A 87 22.92 -16.01 -0.18
CA TYR A 87 22.93 -15.23 -1.40
C TYR A 87 23.59 -16.01 -2.53
N ARG A 88 22.80 -16.29 -3.57
CA ARG A 88 23.29 -16.82 -4.84
C ARG A 88 23.53 -15.63 -5.77
N ASN A 89 24.78 -15.38 -6.12
CA ASN A 89 25.22 -14.21 -6.89
C ASN A 89 25.95 -14.55 -8.19
N ASP A 90 25.99 -15.82 -8.58
CA ASP A 90 26.55 -16.29 -9.82
C ASP A 90 25.62 -17.33 -10.44
N THR A 91 25.35 -17.19 -11.74
CA THR A 91 24.52 -18.13 -12.50
C THR A 91 25.30 -19.30 -13.05
N PHE A 92 26.62 -19.17 -13.16
CA PHE A 92 27.52 -20.16 -13.76
C PHE A 92 28.06 -21.16 -12.74
N THR A 93 27.90 -20.86 -11.45
CA THR A 93 28.28 -21.75 -10.35
C THR A 93 27.08 -22.07 -9.47
N ASP A 94 27.12 -23.22 -8.80
CA ASP A 94 26.14 -23.60 -7.77
C ASP A 94 26.52 -23.07 -6.37
N ASP A 95 27.52 -22.20 -6.30
CA ASP A 95 28.01 -21.61 -5.05
C ASP A 95 26.94 -20.70 -4.42
N ILE A 96 26.69 -20.93 -3.13
CA ILE A 96 25.78 -20.12 -2.31
C ILE A 96 26.61 -19.47 -1.21
N VAL A 97 26.61 -18.13 -1.18
CA VAL A 97 27.35 -17.36 -0.18
C VAL A 97 26.47 -17.16 1.04
N THR A 98 26.99 -17.48 2.22
CA THR A 98 26.32 -17.15 3.48
C THR A 98 26.60 -15.70 3.84
N LEU A 99 25.55 -14.93 4.14
CA LEU A 99 25.66 -13.55 4.58
C LEU A 99 25.36 -13.45 6.07
N THR A 100 26.18 -12.67 6.78
CA THR A 100 26.05 -12.48 8.23
C THR A 100 25.77 -11.02 8.54
N LEU A 101 24.75 -10.76 9.36
CA LEU A 101 24.45 -9.41 9.81
C LEU A 101 25.57 -8.87 10.71
N PRO A 102 25.91 -7.57 10.63
CA PRO A 102 26.91 -6.97 11.50
C PRO A 102 26.54 -7.18 12.98
N GLY A 103 27.41 -7.84 13.74
CA GLY A 103 27.19 -8.11 15.16
C GLY A 103 26.27 -9.29 15.47
N CYS A 104 25.96 -10.15 14.48
CA CYS A 104 25.25 -11.42 14.69
C CYS A 104 26.09 -12.62 14.23
N SER A 105 25.67 -13.83 14.61
CA SER A 105 26.19 -15.10 14.06
C SER A 105 25.52 -15.45 12.72
N GLU A 106 26.08 -16.44 12.02
CA GLU A 106 25.47 -17.03 10.80
C GLU A 106 24.02 -17.45 11.03
N PHE A 107 23.75 -18.11 12.16
CA PHE A 107 22.42 -18.38 12.67
C PHE A 107 22.08 -17.28 13.67
N CYS A 108 21.39 -16.25 13.21
CA CYS A 108 21.09 -15.06 14.00
C CYS A 108 19.78 -15.26 14.76
N ASP A 109 19.77 -15.09 16.07
CA ASP A 109 18.51 -15.16 16.83
C ASP A 109 17.49 -14.14 16.29
N ILE A 110 16.22 -14.52 16.17
CA ILE A 110 15.18 -13.66 15.55
C ILE A 110 14.97 -12.33 16.28
N ASP A 111 15.15 -12.29 17.60
CA ASP A 111 15.02 -11.05 18.39
C ASP A 111 16.25 -10.15 18.18
N GLN A 112 17.43 -10.76 18.07
CA GLN A 112 18.66 -10.04 17.71
C GLN A 112 18.60 -9.52 16.26
N PHE A 113 18.09 -10.32 15.32
CA PHE A 113 17.83 -9.94 13.94
C PHE A 113 16.94 -8.69 13.87
N HIS A 114 15.82 -8.70 14.64
CA HIS A 114 14.95 -7.54 14.75
C HIS A 114 15.70 -6.32 15.31
N THR A 115 16.44 -6.50 16.41
CA THR A 115 17.15 -5.41 17.08
C THR A 115 18.15 -4.72 16.14
N ILE A 116 18.89 -5.48 15.34
CA ILE A 116 19.88 -4.95 14.39
C ILE A 116 19.20 -4.17 13.24
N LEU A 117 18.03 -4.64 12.81
CA LEU A 117 17.33 -4.16 11.61
C LEU A 117 16.15 -3.24 11.90
N ASN A 118 15.81 -2.99 13.16
CA ASN A 118 14.66 -2.19 13.56
C ASN A 118 14.69 -0.79 12.94
N ASP A 119 15.86 -0.15 12.96
CA ASP A 119 16.05 1.19 12.36
C ASP A 119 15.95 1.18 10.84
N SER A 120 16.02 0.00 10.21
CA SER A 120 15.88 -0.21 8.78
C SER A 120 14.43 -0.51 8.35
N MET A 121 13.49 -0.65 9.30
CA MET A 121 12.09 -0.99 9.05
C MET A 121 11.17 0.16 9.46
N PRO A 122 10.41 0.77 8.53
CA PRO A 122 9.51 1.87 8.89
C PRO A 122 8.32 1.38 9.72
N SER A 123 7.99 2.10 10.79
CA SER A 123 6.76 1.88 11.56
C SER A 123 5.53 2.19 10.71
N ASP A 124 5.55 3.34 10.04
CA ASP A 124 4.54 3.82 9.10
C ASP A 124 5.22 4.34 7.83
N TRP A 125 5.08 3.60 6.74
CA TRP A 125 5.71 3.96 5.47
C TRP A 125 5.14 5.22 4.83
N ARG A 126 3.86 5.52 5.08
CA ARG A 126 3.22 6.72 4.51
C ARG A 126 3.82 7.97 5.16
N LYS A 127 3.96 7.94 6.49
CA LYS A 127 4.63 9.02 7.23
C LYS A 127 6.11 9.13 6.87
N ALA A 128 6.80 7.99 6.68
CA ALA A 128 8.17 7.98 6.20
C ALA A 128 8.30 8.62 4.79
N CYS A 129 7.30 8.43 3.92
CA CYS A 129 7.19 9.12 2.62
C CYS A 129 6.77 10.59 2.72
N GLY A 130 6.48 11.12 3.91
CA GLY A 130 5.93 12.47 4.10
C GLY A 130 4.48 12.62 3.65
N LEU A 131 3.74 11.52 3.49
CA LEU A 131 2.31 11.54 3.18
C LEU A 131 1.52 11.83 4.46
N SER A 132 0.68 12.86 4.44
CA SER A 132 -0.16 13.22 5.58
C SER A 132 -1.54 12.59 5.48
N ASP A 133 -2.02 12.03 6.60
CA ASP A 133 -3.38 11.48 6.70
C ASP A 133 -4.44 12.57 6.49
N ALA A 134 -4.10 13.83 6.78
CA ALA A 134 -4.97 14.99 6.57
C ALA A 134 -5.40 15.14 5.10
N ASN A 135 -4.49 14.91 4.15
CA ASN A 135 -4.80 15.01 2.73
C ASN A 135 -5.76 13.90 2.28
N GLU A 136 -5.61 12.69 2.81
CA GLU A 136 -6.50 11.57 2.51
C GLU A 136 -7.90 11.77 3.11
N GLN A 137 -7.98 12.24 4.37
CA GLN A 137 -9.25 12.50 5.05
C GLN A 137 -10.04 13.62 4.34
N ASN A 138 -9.35 14.70 3.95
CA ASN A 138 -9.96 15.82 3.24
C ASN A 138 -10.51 15.38 1.88
N PHE A 139 -9.78 14.55 1.13
CA PHE A 139 -10.24 14.01 -0.14
C PHE A 139 -11.52 13.15 0.03
N LYS A 140 -11.56 12.28 1.04
CA LYS A 140 -12.74 11.46 1.37
C LYS A 140 -13.95 12.32 1.77
N ASN A 141 -13.74 13.31 2.62
CA ASN A 141 -14.81 14.22 3.07
C ASN A 141 -15.37 15.07 1.92
N ASN A 142 -14.49 15.58 1.05
CA ASN A 142 -14.90 16.36 -0.12
C ASN A 142 -15.69 15.51 -1.11
N ILE A 143 -15.26 14.28 -1.40
CA ILE A 143 -16.00 13.36 -2.28
C ILE A 143 -17.38 13.04 -1.71
N LEU A 144 -17.47 12.73 -0.41
CA LEU A 144 -18.75 12.44 0.23
C LEU A 144 -19.68 13.66 0.19
N GLY A 145 -19.15 14.85 0.47
CA GLY A 145 -19.89 16.10 0.39
C GLY A 145 -20.45 16.36 -1.01
N TYR A 146 -19.62 16.24 -2.06
CA TYR A 146 -20.08 16.43 -3.44
C TYR A 146 -21.13 15.39 -3.86
N SER A 147 -20.97 14.14 -3.44
CA SER A 147 -21.94 13.07 -3.72
C SER A 147 -23.32 13.39 -3.11
N VAL A 148 -23.37 13.78 -1.84
CA VAL A 148 -24.62 14.13 -1.15
C VAL A 148 -25.30 15.35 -1.79
N MET A 149 -24.52 16.38 -2.11
CA MET A 149 -25.04 17.59 -2.74
C MET A 149 -25.62 17.32 -4.14
N ALA A 150 -24.97 16.47 -4.93
CA ALA A 150 -25.47 16.07 -6.25
C ALA A 150 -26.81 15.32 -6.15
N CYS A 151 -26.95 14.41 -5.18
CA CYS A 151 -28.21 13.70 -4.93
C CYS A 151 -29.35 14.65 -4.55
N ILE A 152 -29.09 15.63 -3.67
CA ILE A 152 -30.10 16.62 -3.26
C ILE A 152 -30.55 17.46 -4.46
N ILE A 153 -29.60 17.95 -5.27
CA ILE A 153 -29.92 18.74 -6.47
C ILE A 153 -30.77 17.91 -7.44
N PHE A 154 -30.41 16.64 -7.65
CA PHE A 154 -31.17 15.75 -8.53
C PHE A 154 -32.62 15.52 -8.03
N LEU A 155 -32.82 15.36 -6.72
CA LEU A 155 -34.18 15.22 -6.16
C LEU A 155 -35.00 16.51 -6.29
N LEU A 156 -34.37 17.67 -6.09
CA LEU A 156 -35.03 18.97 -6.24
C LEU A 156 -35.42 19.25 -7.70
N THR A 157 -34.58 18.90 -8.68
CA THR A 157 -34.93 19.09 -10.10
C THR A 157 -36.11 18.20 -10.50
N LEU A 158 -36.15 16.94 -10.03
CA LEU A 158 -37.32 16.07 -10.25
C LEU A 158 -38.59 16.62 -9.61
N LEU A 159 -38.50 17.18 -8.40
CA LEU A 159 -39.64 17.80 -7.71
C LEU A 159 -40.16 19.04 -8.47
N VAL A 160 -39.26 19.91 -8.95
CA VAL A 160 -39.65 21.08 -9.76
C VAL A 160 -40.28 20.64 -11.09
N VAL A 161 -39.69 19.65 -11.77
CA VAL A 161 -40.23 19.13 -13.04
C VAL A 161 -41.62 18.52 -12.82
N THR A 162 -41.84 17.76 -11.75
CA THR A 162 -43.16 17.19 -11.44
C THR A 162 -44.20 18.27 -11.13
N ILE A 163 -43.86 19.28 -10.33
CA ILE A 163 -44.73 20.43 -10.07
C ILE A 163 -45.05 21.18 -11.36
N CYS A 164 -44.06 21.48 -12.19
CA CYS A 164 -44.25 22.13 -13.48
C CYS A 164 -45.15 21.30 -14.41
N CYS A 165 -44.97 19.99 -14.46
CA CYS A 165 -45.83 19.08 -15.22
C CYS A 165 -47.27 19.10 -14.71
N ILE A 166 -47.49 19.11 -13.38
CA ILE A 166 -48.83 19.22 -12.78
C ILE A 166 -49.45 20.57 -13.11
N TYR A 167 -48.71 21.66 -12.93
CA TYR A 167 -49.19 23.02 -13.22
C TYR A 167 -49.53 23.20 -14.71
N GLN A 168 -48.68 22.71 -15.61
CA GLN A 168 -48.96 22.73 -17.05
C GLN A 168 -50.17 21.86 -17.41
N ARG A 169 -50.35 20.69 -16.78
CA ARG A 169 -51.54 19.85 -16.95
C ARG A 169 -52.80 20.57 -16.50
N GLN A 170 -52.80 21.15 -15.30
CA GLN A 170 -53.93 21.94 -14.80
C GLN A 170 -54.24 23.11 -15.72
N ARG A 171 -53.23 23.91 -16.12
CA ARG A 171 -53.40 25.02 -17.05
C ARG A 171 -53.98 24.59 -18.41
N LYS A 172 -53.59 23.43 -18.93
CA LYS A 172 -54.22 22.87 -20.13
C LYS A 172 -55.69 22.55 -19.87
N GLN A 173 -56.03 21.92 -18.74
CA GLN A 173 -57.41 21.55 -18.40
C GLN A 173 -58.34 22.77 -18.23
N TYR A 174 -57.90 23.84 -17.54
CA TYR A 174 -58.67 25.09 -17.44
C TYR A 174 -58.94 25.74 -18.80
N ARG A 175 -58.04 25.57 -19.78
CA ARG A 175 -58.21 26.09 -21.15
C ARG A 175 -59.23 25.30 -21.99
N TYR A 176 -59.51 24.05 -21.64
CA TYR A 176 -60.56 23.24 -22.30
C TYR A 176 -61.95 23.42 -21.66
N MET A 177 -62.05 24.14 -20.53
CA MET A 177 -63.29 24.32 -19.75
C MET A 177 -63.99 25.66 -20.03
N GLU A 178 -63.37 26.58 -20.78
CA GLU A 178 -64.01 27.77 -21.34
C GLU A 178 -64.56 27.48 -22.75
N LEU A 179 -65.75 26.88 -22.83
CA LEU A 179 -66.73 27.12 -23.90
C LEU A 179 -68.13 26.61 -23.48
N PRO A 180 -68.92 27.45 -22.79
CA PRO A 180 -70.36 27.46 -22.95
C PRO A 180 -70.77 28.85 -23.47
N THR A 181 -71.04 28.95 -24.77
CA THR A 181 -71.93 30.00 -25.29
C THR A 181 -73.23 29.35 -25.68
N ASP A 182 -73.95 28.86 -24.67
CA ASP A 182 -75.40 28.75 -24.76
C ASP A 182 -75.97 30.06 -24.18
N MET A 183 -77.00 30.58 -24.85
CA MET A 183 -77.84 31.74 -24.50
C MET A 183 -77.36 33.13 -24.97
N ALA A 184 -77.42 33.34 -26.29
CA ALA A 184 -78.02 34.57 -26.82
C ALA A 184 -79.36 34.18 -27.46
N GLU A 185 -80.36 33.98 -26.60
CA GLU A 185 -81.77 33.85 -26.96
C GLU A 185 -82.39 35.27 -26.95
N SER A 186 -83.07 35.58 -28.06
CA SER A 186 -84.07 36.65 -28.36
C SER A 186 -83.68 37.56 -29.52
#